data_AF-A0AAU2RYW0-F1
#
_entry.id   AF-A0AAU2RYW0-F1
#
_cell.length_a   1.000
_cell.length_b   1.000
_cell.length_c   1.000
_cell.angle_alpha   90.00
_cell.angle_beta   90.00
_cell.angle_gamma   90.00
#
_symmetry.space_group_name_H-M   'P 1'
#
loop_
_entity.id
_entity.type
_entity.pdbx_description
1 polymer ?
#
loop_
_entity_poly.entity_id
_entity_poly.type
_entity_poly.pdbx_seq_one_letter_code
_entity_poly.pdbx_strand_id
1 'polypeptide(L)' 'MIWLNPRAGLPGFTPRTTTMTAALPYVDLLLPAGSFAELSRVPGEIARRGTGRRGLRCP' A
#
# COMPACT_ATOMS: atom_id res chain seq x y z
N MET A 1 -7.30 -2.76 -0.77
CA MET A 1 -6.91 -1.33 -0.76
C MET A 1 -5.39 -1.18 -0.67
N ILE A 2 -4.77 -0.24 -1.40
CA ILE A 2 -3.37 0.16 -1.17
C ILE A 2 -3.37 1.41 -0.28
N TRP A 3 -2.59 1.39 0.80
CA TRP A 3 -2.42 2.52 1.71
C TRP A 3 -1.03 3.12 1.55
N LEU A 4 -0.98 4.40 1.15
CA LEU A 4 0.23 5.20 1.13
C LEU A 4 0.39 5.96 2.45
N ASN A 5 1.52 5.80 3.12
CA ASN A 5 1.77 6.43 4.41
C ASN A 5 3.22 6.93 4.51
N PRO A 6 3.46 8.25 4.61
CA PRO A 6 4.80 8.81 4.80
C PRO A 6 5.58 8.20 5.97
N ARG A 7 4.88 7.83 7.05
CA ARG A 7 5.49 7.26 8.24
C ARG A 7 5.99 5.84 8.01
N ALA A 8 5.47 5.12 7.02
CA ALA A 8 5.86 3.74 6.72
C ALA A 8 7.30 3.59 6.23
N GLY A 9 7.94 4.68 5.79
CA GLY A 9 9.36 4.70 5.40
C GLY A 9 10.32 5.01 6.55
N LEU A 10 9.81 5.34 7.74
CA LEU A 10 10.65 5.70 8.88
C LEU A 10 11.17 4.44 9.60
N PRO A 11 12.47 4.40 9.98
CA PRO A 11 13.01 3.31 10.79
C PRO A 11 12.19 3.09 12.06
N GLY A 12 11.83 1.83 12.35
CA GLY A 12 11.07 1.46 13.55
C GLY A 12 9.59 1.87 13.53
N PHE A 13 9.06 2.36 12.41
CA PHE A 13 7.64 2.65 12.31
C PHE A 13 6.79 1.40 12.53
N THR A 14 5.76 1.53 13.38
CA THR A 14 4.71 0.53 13.55
C THR A 14 3.36 1.24 13.67
N PRO A 15 2.31 0.81 12.94
CA PRO A 15 0.97 1.41 12.95
C PRO A 15 0.21 1.08 14.26
N ARG A 16 0.64 1.67 15.39
CA ARG A 16 0.15 1.36 16.74
C ARG A 16 -1.07 2.18 17.21
N THR A 17 -1.38 3.29 16.55
CA THR A 17 -2.57 4.08 16.89
C THR A 17 -3.82 3.27 16.61
N THR A 18 -4.80 3.26 17.52
CA THR A 18 -6.01 2.43 17.45
C THR A 18 -6.70 2.47 16.08
N THR A 19 -6.84 3.65 15.49
CA THR A 19 -7.45 3.82 14.16
C THR A 19 -6.61 3.24 13.02
N MET A 20 -5.27 3.36 13.10
CA MET A 20 -4.36 2.77 12.13
C MET A 20 -4.37 1.25 12.22
N THR A 21 -4.31 0.70 13.43
CA THR A 21 -4.36 -0.75 13.67
C THR A 21 -5.68 -1.35 13.18
N ALA A 22 -6.81 -0.68 13.46
CA ALA A 22 -8.12 -1.12 13.01
C ALA A 22 -8.27 -1.19 11.48
N ALA A 23 -7.51 -0.37 10.74
CA ALA A 23 -7.53 -0.39 9.29
C ALA A 23 -6.69 -1.52 8.68
N LEU A 24 -5.67 -2.03 9.38
CA LEU A 24 -4.69 -2.99 8.83
C LEU A 24 -5.32 -4.26 8.22
N PRO A 25 -6.35 -4.88 8.81
CA PRO A 25 -6.97 -6.08 8.23
C PRO A 25 -7.56 -5.86 6.83
N TYR A 26 -7.82 -4.62 6.43
CA TYR A 26 -8.44 -4.24 5.15
C TYR A 26 -7.44 -3.70 4.13
N VAL A 27 -6.17 -3.59 4.52
CA VAL A 27 -5.09 -3.02 3.70
C VAL A 27 -4.36 -4.17 3.01
N ASP A 28 -4.45 -4.25 1.69
CA ASP A 28 -3.73 -5.27 0.91
C ASP A 28 -2.24 -4.96 0.83
N LEU A 29 -1.89 -3.68 0.99
CA LEU A 29 -0.52 -3.21 0.95
C LEU A 29 -0.36 -1.85 1.63
N LEU A 30 0.66 -1.75 2.48
CA LEU A 30 1.12 -0.52 3.08
C LEU A 30 2.46 -0.11 2.44
N LEU A 31 2.51 1.06 1.79
CA LEU A 31 3.72 1.59 1.14
C LEU A 31 4.15 2.91 1.77
N PRO A 32 5.47 3.19 1.78
CA PRO A 32 5.97 4.52 2.13
C PRO A 32 5.58 5.54 1.05
N ALA A 33 5.46 6.79 1.47
CA ALA A 33 5.08 7.91 0.60
C ALA A 33 5.58 9.25 1.14
N GLY A 34 6.72 9.25 1.84
CA GLY A 34 7.31 10.45 2.44
C GLY A 34 8.13 11.28 1.46
N SER A 35 8.45 10.73 0.29
CA SER A 35 9.17 11.42 -0.77
C SER A 35 8.60 11.12 -2.16
N PHE A 36 8.93 11.98 -3.13
CA PHE A 36 8.57 11.75 -4.53
C PHE A 36 9.19 10.47 -5.10
N ALA A 37 10.40 10.12 -4.67
CA ALA A 37 11.08 8.89 -5.08
C ALA A 37 10.37 7.62 -4.60
N GLU A 38 9.64 7.69 -3.48
CA GLU A 38 8.79 6.59 -3.00
C GLU A 38 7.47 6.55 -3.78
N LEU A 39 6.84 7.72 -4.00
CA LEU A 39 5.61 7.84 -4.77
C LEU A 39 5.75 7.34 -6.22
N SER A 40 6.90 7.60 -6.87
CA SER A 40 7.15 7.19 -8.25
C SER A 40 7.16 5.67 -8.46
N ARG A 41 7.30 4.88 -7.38
CA ARG A 41 7.25 3.41 -7.40
C ARG A 41 5.82 2.86 -7.37
N VAL A 42 4.86 3.66 -6.90
CA VAL A 42 3.46 3.25 -6.69
C VAL A 42 2.77 2.77 -7.98
N PRO A 43 2.92 3.44 -9.15
CA PRO A 43 2.30 2.97 -10.39
C PRO A 43 2.69 1.53 -10.76
N GLY A 44 3.95 1.14 -10.53
CA GLY A 44 4.41 -0.22 -10.79
C GLY A 44 3.73 -1.26 -9.89
N GLU A 45 3.46 -0.91 -8.63
CA GLU A 45 2.75 -1.79 -7.70
C GLU A 45 1.26 -1.90 -8.03
N ILE A 46 0.63 -0.80 -8.44
CA ILE A 46 -0.74 -0.82 -8.96
C ILE A 46 -0.82 -1.72 -10.20
N ALA A 47 0.12 -1.59 -11.14
CA ALA A 47 0.15 -2.41 -12.35
C ALA A 47 0.27 -3.91 -12.02
N ARG A 48 1.21 -4.29 -11.13
CA ARG A 48 1.39 -5.68 -10.67
C ARG A 48 0.12 -6.29 -10.07
N ARG A 49 -0.67 -5.50 -9.34
CA ARG A 49 -1.91 -5.97 -8.70
C ARG A 49 -3.12 -5.92 -9.61
N GLY A 50 -3.14 -4.97 -10.56
CA GLY A 50 -4.19 -4.82 -11.56
C GLY A 50 -4.22 -5.97 -12.56
N THR A 51 -3.05 -6.52 -12.94
CA THR A 51 -2.94 -7.66 -13.85
C THR A 51 -3.47 -8.96 -13.24
N GLY A 52 -3.22 -9.22 -11.95
CA GLY A 52 -3.74 -10.41 -11.24
C GLY A 52 -5.27 -10.46 -11.11
N ARG A 53 -5.94 -9.31 -11.04
CA ARG A 53 -7.42 -9.22 -10.97
C ARG A 53 -8.12 -9.27 -12.33
N ARG A 54 -7.40 -9.04 -13.43
CA ARG A 54 -7.96 -9.05 -14.79
C ARG A 54 -8.06 -10.48 -15.36
N GLY A 55 -7.19 -11.39 -14.94
CA GLY A 55 -7.21 -12.80 -15.36
C GLY A 55 -8.26 -13.68 -14.66
N LEU A 56 -8.88 -13.20 -13.57
CA LEU A 56 -9.95 -13.90 -12.84
C LEU A 56 -11.37 -13.54 -13.33
N ARG A 57 -11.50 -12.68 -14.34
CA ARG A 57 -12.77 -12.47 -15.04
C ARG A 57 -12.81 -13.48 -16.20
N CYS A 58 -13.42 -14.64 -15.96
CA CYS A 58 -13.86 -15.53 -17.05
C CYS A 58 -14.86 -14.78 -17.96
N PRO A 59 -14.92 -15.10 -19.27
CA PRO A 59 -15.76 -14.42 -20.25
C PRO A 59 -17.26 -14.57 -19.98
#